data_AF-A0A953Z1K1-F1
#
_entry.id   AF-A0A953Z1K1-F1
#
_cell.length_a   1.000
_cell.length_b   1.000
_cell.length_c   1.000
_cell.angle_alpha   90.00
_cell.angle_beta   90.00
_cell.angle_gamma   90.00
#
_symmetry.space_group_name_H-M   'P 1'
#
loop_
_entity.id
_entity.type
_entity.pdbx_description
1 polymer ?
#
loop_
_entity_poly.entity_id
_entity_poly.type
_entity_poly.pdbx_seq_one_letter_code
_entity_poly.pdbx_strand_id
1 'polypeptide(L)'
;HPYTNNDPSVTATLEEFARATVKLNVIMQTDFGGHGVFAGNTLQNTVHYLRSPLLHDFEGVLKGQTAVLCGAGPSLSANLSMLRDYQDRVFVFAVSSALKRVQAAGVRVDATAVVDYSHLSKRYFDGLSSYPPLWSQAGAHPSVFNAYQGKILLAERDDYHVLLNDVVKHRGGEVDESTNVSHHGFQVLKLLGASTIIMIGMDQAYSNHVTHVAGAAMYDEMVASSGRFTTLENQELIIVSCGEDRVSAGKDVNGVDLLTDRQMNESAITFESIFAKLQGAKAINATGAGRRLRGAEDMPFEKAMESYAQAAVDLSEYHKRLERPADATKKDLSKGRARLDVKRRFGQRIESALKRLAVAYEKAAENIRAGKSGDVNSAADALAAIAREDEHLYAALSRYASADMFERKRALRDVAEADLPDNERHAQTAEIEGNYAKAFRIGVSRWLKHAERGLRAITNVIEGKEPSLGLEDEAEKQEDSPEGNKTIDAYIEFRDDEASALAFVGDEEYSPLAQALGVLRASKRIRRIVVNRARSELPQWLEDEGIVFVQGSTKPDIPRRHDAKRLMAWNAVGTLRGVTM
;
A
#
# COMPACT_ATOMS: atom_id res chain seq x y z
N HIS A 1 28.92 19.27 -8.46
CA HIS A 1 29.81 20.42 -8.74
C HIS A 1 31.21 20.05 -8.26
N PRO A 2 32.30 20.27 -9.01
CA PRO A 2 33.62 19.72 -8.67
C PRO A 2 34.19 20.21 -7.32
N TYR A 3 33.65 21.31 -6.78
CA TYR A 3 34.06 21.86 -5.49
C TYR A 3 33.21 21.40 -4.28
N THR A 4 32.16 20.59 -4.49
CA THR A 4 31.29 20.10 -3.39
C THR A 4 31.74 18.76 -2.80
N ASN A 5 32.66 18.04 -3.45
CA ASN A 5 33.12 16.72 -2.99
C ASN A 5 34.08 16.76 -1.78
N ASN A 6 34.64 17.92 -1.44
CA ASN A 6 35.66 18.04 -0.39
C ASN A 6 35.19 18.80 0.86
N ASP A 7 33.93 19.27 0.90
CA ASP A 7 33.36 19.89 2.10
C ASP A 7 32.43 18.88 2.79
N PRO A 8 32.82 18.33 3.95
CA PRO A 8 32.01 17.37 4.68
C PRO A 8 30.60 17.88 5.02
N SER A 9 30.43 19.19 5.20
CA SER A 9 29.12 19.79 5.50
C SER A 9 28.19 19.78 4.29
N VAL A 10 28.74 20.04 3.10
CA VAL A 10 27.99 20.01 1.83
C VAL A 10 27.65 18.57 1.46
N THR A 11 28.60 17.64 1.59
CA THR A 11 28.35 16.21 1.38
C THR A 11 27.27 15.69 2.33
N ALA A 12 27.34 16.02 3.62
CA ALA A 12 26.31 15.63 4.59
C ALA A 12 24.93 16.21 4.25
N THR A 13 24.86 17.47 3.82
CA THR A 13 23.61 18.13 3.41
C THR A 13 23.04 17.49 2.14
N LEU A 14 23.88 17.17 1.15
CA LEU A 14 23.46 16.51 -0.09
C LEU A 14 22.98 15.07 0.18
N GLU A 15 23.64 14.34 1.08
CA GLU A 15 23.18 13.03 1.51
C GLU A 15 21.86 13.10 2.26
N GLU A 16 21.66 14.09 3.14
CA GLU A 16 20.40 14.32 3.82
C GLU A 16 19.29 14.67 2.83
N PHE A 17 19.57 15.54 1.86
CA PHE A 17 18.66 15.87 0.78
C PHE A 17 18.32 14.64 -0.09
N ALA A 18 19.31 13.81 -0.43
CA ALA A 18 19.09 12.57 -1.17
C ALA A 18 18.23 11.59 -0.37
N ARG A 19 18.52 11.38 0.93
CA ARG A 19 17.69 10.55 1.84
C ARG A 19 16.26 11.08 1.92
N ALA A 20 16.08 12.40 2.04
CA ALA A 20 14.76 13.04 2.07
C ALA A 20 14.00 12.87 0.74
N THR A 21 14.69 13.03 -0.40
CA THR A 21 14.08 12.92 -1.74
C THR A 21 13.68 11.47 -2.06
N VAL A 22 14.50 10.51 -1.63
CA VAL A 22 14.21 9.07 -1.77
C VAL A 22 12.96 8.71 -0.96
N LYS A 23 12.92 9.12 0.32
CA LYS A 23 11.75 8.98 1.21
C LYS A 23 10.50 9.64 0.65
N LEU A 24 10.59 10.89 0.18
CA LEU A 24 9.46 11.63 -0.41
C LEU A 24 8.88 10.91 -1.64
N ASN A 25 9.72 10.33 -2.49
CA ASN A 25 9.27 9.62 -3.68
C ASN A 25 8.43 8.37 -3.36
N VAL A 26 8.82 7.56 -2.37
CA VAL A 26 8.04 6.35 -2.00
C VAL A 26 6.77 6.71 -1.24
N ILE A 27 6.83 7.72 -0.37
CA ILE A 27 5.63 8.32 0.23
C ILE A 27 4.69 8.78 -0.89
N MET A 28 5.18 9.55 -1.86
CA MET A 28 4.41 9.98 -3.01
C MET A 28 3.86 8.82 -3.83
N GLN A 29 4.63 7.76 -4.10
CA GLN A 29 4.11 6.58 -4.82
C GLN A 29 2.96 5.91 -4.07
N THR A 30 3.11 5.77 -2.75
CA THR A 30 2.08 5.20 -1.87
C THR A 30 0.86 6.12 -1.78
N ASP A 31 1.07 7.43 -1.73
CA ASP A 31 0.03 8.46 -1.65
C ASP A 31 -0.70 8.66 -2.98
N PHE A 32 -0.04 8.51 -4.12
CA PHE A 32 -0.65 8.69 -5.45
C PHE A 32 -1.31 7.43 -6.00
N GLY A 33 -0.68 6.27 -5.82
CA GLY A 33 -1.22 4.99 -6.29
C GLY A 33 -2.11 4.30 -5.28
N GLY A 34 -1.78 4.39 -3.98
CA GLY A 34 -2.41 3.62 -2.93
C GLY A 34 -3.46 4.36 -2.11
N HIS A 35 -3.44 5.69 -2.04
CA HIS A 35 -4.30 6.43 -1.10
C HIS A 35 -5.79 6.14 -1.31
N GLY A 36 -6.29 6.14 -2.56
CA GLY A 36 -7.69 5.82 -2.83
C GLY A 36 -8.08 4.43 -2.32
N VAL A 37 -7.17 3.46 -2.44
CA VAL A 37 -7.34 2.09 -1.94
C VAL A 37 -7.29 2.05 -0.42
N PHE A 38 -6.29 2.68 0.22
CA PHE A 38 -6.21 2.78 1.68
C PHE A 38 -7.45 3.44 2.30
N ALA A 39 -7.93 4.54 1.71
CA ALA A 39 -9.14 5.22 2.17
C ALA A 39 -10.39 4.36 1.95
N GLY A 40 -10.46 3.63 0.83
CA GLY A 40 -11.53 2.66 0.56
C GLY A 40 -11.53 1.50 1.56
N ASN A 41 -10.35 1.00 1.92
CA ASN A 41 -10.17 -0.03 2.95
C ASN A 41 -10.60 0.50 4.32
N THR A 42 -10.17 1.69 4.72
CA THR A 42 -10.57 2.33 5.99
C THR A 42 -12.08 2.41 6.14
N LEU A 43 -12.83 2.82 5.10
CA LEU A 43 -14.29 2.84 5.14
C LEU A 43 -14.90 1.45 5.38
N GLN A 44 -14.39 0.44 4.67
CA GLN A 44 -14.84 -0.95 4.79
C GLN A 44 -14.49 -1.56 6.17
N ASN A 45 -13.36 -1.13 6.73
CA ASN A 45 -12.84 -1.60 8.02
C ASN A 45 -13.45 -0.86 9.22
N THR A 46 -14.37 0.09 8.99
CA THR A 46 -15.03 0.84 10.05
C THR A 46 -15.74 -0.09 11.05
N VAL A 47 -16.33 -1.19 10.57
CA VAL A 47 -16.95 -2.20 11.46
C VAL A 47 -15.95 -2.84 12.42
N HIS A 48 -14.76 -3.21 11.94
CA HIS A 48 -13.70 -3.81 12.73
C HIS A 48 -13.10 -2.81 13.70
N TYR A 49 -12.90 -1.57 13.23
CA TYR A 49 -12.44 -0.46 14.06
C TYR A 49 -13.41 -0.24 15.22
N LEU A 50 -14.71 -0.05 14.96
CA LEU A 50 -15.72 0.18 16.00
C LEU A 50 -15.82 -0.97 17.01
N ARG A 51 -15.44 -2.20 16.64
CA ARG A 51 -15.41 -3.37 17.53
C ARG A 51 -14.09 -3.52 18.30
N SER A 52 -12.97 -3.05 17.77
CA SER A 52 -11.64 -3.26 18.36
C SER A 52 -11.52 -2.68 19.77
N PRO A 53 -10.66 -3.22 20.64
CA PRO A 53 -10.18 -2.51 21.83
C PRO A 53 -9.60 -1.12 21.49
N LEU A 54 -9.50 -0.24 22.49
CA LEU A 54 -8.88 1.08 22.34
C LEU A 54 -7.37 0.92 22.52
N LEU A 55 -6.54 1.54 21.67
CA LEU A 55 -5.10 1.27 21.76
C LEU A 55 -4.46 1.92 22.99
N HIS A 56 -4.95 3.08 23.45
CA HIS A 56 -4.46 3.71 24.68
C HIS A 56 -4.66 2.85 25.93
N ASP A 57 -5.62 1.93 25.92
CA ASP A 57 -5.84 0.99 27.02
C ASP A 57 -4.67 0.02 27.23
N PHE A 58 -3.78 -0.08 26.23
CA PHE A 58 -2.59 -0.94 26.27
C PHE A 58 -1.30 -0.17 26.51
N GLU A 59 -1.35 1.15 26.70
CA GLU A 59 -0.16 1.95 26.97
C GLU A 59 0.56 1.47 28.23
N GLY A 60 1.83 1.07 28.07
CA GLY A 60 2.67 0.66 29.19
C GLY A 60 2.37 -0.72 29.80
N VAL A 61 1.52 -1.56 29.19
CA VAL A 61 1.20 -2.91 29.71
C VAL A 61 2.40 -3.86 29.73
N LEU A 62 3.44 -3.57 28.94
CA LEU A 62 4.74 -4.27 28.92
C LEU A 62 5.87 -3.46 29.58
N LYS A 63 5.55 -2.48 30.44
CA LYS A 63 6.55 -1.70 31.16
C LYS A 63 7.47 -2.61 31.99
N GLY A 64 8.77 -2.46 31.81
CA GLY A 64 9.80 -3.28 32.45
C GLY A 64 10.01 -4.66 31.81
N GLN A 65 9.24 -5.01 30.78
CA GLN A 65 9.32 -6.30 30.09
C GLN A 65 10.19 -6.20 28.83
N THR A 66 10.73 -7.34 28.41
CA THR A 66 11.48 -7.49 27.16
C THR A 66 10.58 -8.06 26.07
N ALA A 67 10.68 -7.50 24.88
CA ALA A 67 9.98 -7.96 23.69
C ALA A 67 10.96 -8.38 22.59
N VAL A 68 10.59 -9.40 21.81
CA VAL A 68 11.31 -9.83 20.62
C VAL A 68 10.45 -9.54 19.38
N LEU A 69 10.98 -8.72 18.47
CA LEU A 69 10.37 -8.42 17.18
C LEU A 69 11.00 -9.29 16.09
N CYS A 70 10.20 -10.17 15.49
CA CYS A 70 10.62 -11.11 14.46
C CYS A 70 10.25 -10.59 13.07
N GLY A 71 11.26 -10.32 12.25
CA GLY A 71 11.13 -10.03 10.82
C GLY A 71 11.24 -11.29 9.96
N ALA A 72 10.97 -11.18 8.66
CA ALA A 72 11.00 -12.29 7.71
C ALA A 72 12.36 -12.44 6.97
N GLY A 73 13.39 -11.74 7.45
CA GLY A 73 14.73 -11.78 6.88
C GLY A 73 15.36 -13.17 6.99
N PRO A 74 16.26 -13.52 6.06
CA PRO A 74 16.93 -14.82 6.01
C PRO A 74 17.57 -15.28 7.34
N SER A 75 18.11 -14.35 8.12
CA SER A 75 18.75 -14.64 9.41
C SER A 75 17.81 -15.23 10.47
N LEU A 76 16.48 -15.09 10.32
CA LEU A 76 15.51 -15.49 11.34
C LEU A 76 15.70 -16.95 11.78
N SER A 77 15.96 -17.85 10.82
CA SER A 77 16.05 -19.30 11.10
C SER A 77 17.11 -19.66 12.14
N ALA A 78 18.20 -18.90 12.23
CA ALA A 78 19.26 -19.15 13.20
C ALA A 78 18.81 -18.91 14.66
N ASN A 79 17.78 -18.09 14.86
CA ASN A 79 17.35 -17.62 16.18
C ASN A 79 16.11 -18.33 16.72
N LEU A 80 15.35 -19.06 15.88
CA LEU A 80 14.05 -19.62 16.24
C LEU A 80 14.10 -20.68 17.36
N SER A 81 15.10 -21.57 17.35
CA SER A 81 15.21 -22.61 18.39
C SER A 81 15.42 -21.99 19.76
N MET A 82 16.30 -21.00 19.86
CA MET A 82 16.57 -20.29 21.11
C MET A 82 15.38 -19.44 21.54
N LEU A 83 14.71 -18.77 20.60
CA LEU A 83 13.50 -18.01 20.91
C LEU A 83 12.42 -18.90 21.52
N ARG A 84 12.23 -20.13 20.99
CA ARG A 84 11.30 -21.12 21.57
C ARG A 84 11.65 -21.45 23.02
N ASP A 85 12.93 -21.59 23.34
CA ASP A 85 13.36 -21.97 24.69
C ASP A 85 13.20 -20.82 25.70
N TYR A 86 13.15 -19.56 25.22
CA TYR A 86 12.95 -18.36 26.04
C TYR A 86 11.56 -17.73 25.96
N GLN A 87 10.63 -18.28 25.16
CA GLN A 87 9.34 -17.65 24.82
C GLN A 87 8.45 -17.28 26.03
N ASP A 88 8.65 -17.88 27.20
CA ASP A 88 7.90 -17.53 28.42
C ASP A 88 8.47 -16.31 29.16
N ARG A 89 9.63 -15.82 28.73
CA ARG A 89 10.37 -14.70 29.35
C ARG A 89 10.37 -13.42 28.52
N VAL A 90 9.75 -13.46 27.35
CA VAL A 90 9.66 -12.34 26.43
C VAL A 90 8.30 -12.27 25.79
N PHE A 91 7.89 -11.06 25.41
CA PHE A 91 6.74 -10.86 24.54
C PHE A 91 7.17 -11.04 23.07
N VAL A 92 6.60 -11.99 22.36
CA VAL A 92 6.96 -12.31 20.97
C VAL A 92 6.01 -11.61 20.00
N PHE A 93 6.57 -10.67 19.22
CA PHE A 93 5.88 -10.00 18.12
C PHE A 93 6.42 -10.52 16.78
N ALA A 94 5.59 -11.16 15.97
CA ALA A 94 6.00 -11.60 14.63
C ALA A 94 5.27 -10.79 13.56
N VAL A 95 6.01 -10.19 12.62
CA VAL A 95 5.38 -9.52 11.47
C VAL A 95 4.63 -10.53 10.60
N SER A 96 3.60 -10.09 9.86
CA SER A 96 2.74 -10.96 9.04
C SER A 96 3.52 -11.96 8.18
N SER A 97 4.58 -11.52 7.49
CA SER A 97 5.38 -12.37 6.61
C SER A 97 6.22 -13.43 7.34
N ALA A 98 6.55 -13.21 8.63
CA ALA A 98 7.32 -14.14 9.46
C ALA A 98 6.44 -15.06 10.32
N LEU A 99 5.16 -14.70 10.53
CA LEU A 99 4.25 -15.34 11.48
C LEU A 99 4.19 -16.87 11.33
N LYS A 100 3.94 -17.36 10.10
CA LYS A 100 3.88 -18.79 9.80
C LYS A 100 5.17 -19.52 10.19
N ARG A 101 6.31 -18.94 9.82
CA ARG A 101 7.63 -19.53 10.08
C ARG A 101 7.94 -19.60 11.58
N VAL A 102 7.60 -18.55 12.32
CA VAL A 102 7.79 -18.49 13.79
C VAL A 102 6.91 -19.53 14.48
N GLN A 103 5.62 -19.63 14.11
CA GLN A 103 4.70 -20.63 14.66
C GLN A 103 5.11 -22.06 14.32
N ALA A 104 5.56 -22.31 13.08
CA ALA A 104 6.03 -23.63 12.64
C ALA A 104 7.25 -24.13 13.44
N ALA A 105 8.04 -23.21 14.03
CA ALA A 105 9.14 -23.55 14.91
C ALA A 105 8.71 -23.87 16.36
N GLY A 106 7.40 -23.82 16.66
CA GLY A 106 6.85 -24.06 17.99
C GLY A 106 6.95 -22.86 18.94
N VAL A 107 7.17 -21.66 18.40
CA VAL A 107 7.20 -20.41 19.19
C VAL A 107 5.78 -19.86 19.32
N ARG A 108 5.36 -19.59 20.56
CA ARG A 108 4.15 -18.83 20.88
C ARG A 108 4.35 -17.38 20.44
N VAL A 109 3.42 -16.88 19.64
CA VAL A 109 3.39 -15.47 19.22
C VAL A 109 2.34 -14.76 20.05
N ASP A 110 2.69 -13.63 20.66
CA ASP A 110 1.81 -12.86 21.54
C ASP A 110 1.12 -11.68 20.81
N ALA A 111 1.69 -11.24 19.68
CA ALA A 111 1.10 -10.28 18.76
C ALA A 111 1.65 -10.41 17.33
N THR A 112 0.84 -9.97 16.36
CA THR A 112 1.27 -9.83 14.97
C THR A 112 0.72 -8.54 14.36
N ALA A 113 1.14 -8.20 13.14
CA ALA A 113 0.67 -7.03 12.42
C ALA A 113 0.48 -7.28 10.94
N VAL A 114 -0.39 -6.48 10.32
CA VAL A 114 -0.51 -6.28 8.88
C VAL A 114 -0.73 -4.81 8.59
N VAL A 115 -0.14 -4.28 7.53
CA VAL A 115 -0.37 -2.90 7.07
C VAL A 115 -0.67 -2.80 5.58
N ASP A 116 -0.58 -3.92 4.86
CA ASP A 116 -0.72 -3.99 3.40
C ASP A 116 -2.17 -3.74 2.95
N TYR A 117 -2.35 -2.83 2.01
CA TYR A 117 -3.66 -2.52 1.42
C TYR A 117 -4.13 -3.55 0.39
N SER A 118 -3.25 -4.43 -0.07
CA SER A 118 -3.56 -5.44 -1.10
C SER A 118 -4.25 -6.66 -0.52
N HIS A 119 -5.21 -7.21 -1.25
CA HIS A 119 -5.92 -8.45 -0.90
C HIS A 119 -4.99 -9.65 -0.74
N LEU A 120 -3.81 -9.62 -1.40
CA LEU A 120 -2.78 -10.65 -1.30
C LEU A 120 -2.31 -10.84 0.14
N SER A 121 -2.37 -9.81 0.99
CA SER A 121 -1.95 -9.89 2.40
C SER A 121 -2.74 -10.90 3.24
N LYS A 122 -3.94 -11.31 2.79
CA LYS A 122 -4.72 -12.39 3.43
C LYS A 122 -3.91 -13.68 3.56
N ARG A 123 -3.08 -13.98 2.56
CA ARG A 123 -2.29 -15.23 2.50
C ARG A 123 -1.32 -15.42 3.65
N TYR A 124 -0.89 -14.32 4.28
CA TYR A 124 -0.02 -14.35 5.46
C TYR A 124 -0.68 -15.08 6.64
N PHE A 125 -2.00 -15.17 6.64
CA PHE A 125 -2.80 -15.72 7.73
C PHE A 125 -3.51 -17.04 7.39
N ASP A 126 -3.27 -17.59 6.19
CA ASP A 126 -3.84 -18.89 5.79
C ASP A 126 -3.12 -20.06 6.48
N GLY A 127 -3.87 -20.97 7.11
CA GLY A 127 -3.32 -22.19 7.71
C GLY A 127 -2.48 -21.97 8.97
N LEU A 128 -2.73 -20.87 9.71
CA LEU A 128 -2.06 -20.64 11.00
C LEU A 128 -2.45 -21.68 12.05
N SER A 129 -1.50 -22.02 12.93
CA SER A 129 -1.76 -22.91 14.07
C SER A 129 -2.43 -22.18 15.24
N SER A 130 -2.24 -20.86 15.32
CA SER A 130 -2.92 -19.98 16.27
C SER A 130 -3.07 -18.57 15.71
N TYR A 131 -4.03 -17.80 16.26
CA TYR A 131 -4.33 -16.44 15.80
C TYR A 131 -4.01 -15.41 16.91
N PRO A 132 -2.75 -14.95 17.02
CA PRO A 132 -2.39 -13.93 18.01
C PRO A 132 -3.17 -12.62 17.77
N PRO A 133 -3.30 -11.73 18.75
CA PRO A 133 -3.85 -10.39 18.52
C PRO A 133 -3.17 -9.68 17.34
N LEU A 134 -3.99 -9.24 16.38
CA LEU A 134 -3.56 -8.56 15.15
C LEU A 134 -3.61 -7.04 15.35
N TRP A 135 -2.43 -6.43 15.47
CA TRP A 135 -2.22 -5.00 15.59
C TRP A 135 -2.00 -4.39 14.20
N SER A 136 -2.96 -3.64 13.70
CA SER A 136 -2.96 -3.23 12.30
C SER A 136 -3.40 -1.77 12.13
N GLN A 137 -3.09 -1.22 10.96
CA GLN A 137 -3.65 0.05 10.52
C GLN A 137 -4.97 -0.18 9.77
N ALA A 138 -5.92 0.74 9.94
CA ALA A 138 -7.24 0.65 9.31
C ALA A 138 -7.24 0.61 7.78
N GLY A 139 -6.13 1.00 7.14
CA GLY A 139 -5.97 0.97 5.70
C GLY A 139 -5.57 -0.40 5.12
N ALA A 140 -5.26 -1.40 5.95
CA ALA A 140 -4.96 -2.74 5.46
C ALA A 140 -6.20 -3.40 4.81
N HIS A 141 -5.97 -4.40 3.96
CA HIS A 141 -7.07 -4.94 3.16
C HIS A 141 -8.17 -5.61 4.01
N PRO A 142 -9.47 -5.31 3.77
CA PRO A 142 -10.58 -5.84 4.57
C PRO A 142 -10.69 -7.37 4.60
N SER A 143 -10.23 -8.06 3.54
CA SER A 143 -10.24 -9.53 3.49
C SER A 143 -9.43 -10.17 4.61
N VAL A 144 -8.41 -9.49 5.13
CA VAL A 144 -7.64 -9.97 6.28
C VAL A 144 -8.53 -9.95 7.51
N PHE A 145 -9.12 -8.81 7.85
CA PHE A 145 -9.93 -8.66 9.06
C PHE A 145 -11.21 -9.48 9.05
N ASN A 146 -11.81 -9.70 7.88
CA ASN A 146 -12.98 -10.56 7.73
C ASN A 146 -12.64 -12.05 7.95
N ALA A 147 -11.44 -12.49 7.59
CA ALA A 147 -11.02 -13.88 7.72
C ALA A 147 -10.25 -14.18 9.01
N TYR A 148 -9.74 -13.15 9.70
CA TYR A 148 -8.91 -13.33 10.88
C TYR A 148 -9.73 -13.78 12.08
N GLN A 149 -9.35 -14.91 12.68
CA GLN A 149 -10.11 -15.52 13.78
C GLN A 149 -9.68 -14.99 15.16
N GLY A 150 -8.54 -14.30 15.24
CA GLY A 150 -8.02 -13.70 16.47
C GLY A 150 -8.61 -12.31 16.77
N LYS A 151 -8.19 -11.72 17.90
CA LYS A 151 -8.56 -10.34 18.25
C LYS A 151 -7.90 -9.36 17.26
N ILE A 152 -8.63 -8.32 16.87
CA ILE A 152 -8.17 -7.29 15.95
C ILE A 152 -8.10 -5.95 16.68
N LEU A 153 -6.96 -5.28 16.57
CA LEU A 153 -6.68 -3.97 17.13
C LEU A 153 -6.29 -3.04 15.99
N LEU A 154 -7.11 -2.02 15.76
CA LEU A 154 -6.88 -1.07 14.67
C LEU A 154 -6.42 0.28 15.22
N ALA A 155 -5.22 0.68 14.81
CA ALA A 155 -4.68 2.00 15.07
C ALA A 155 -5.54 3.09 14.41
N GLU A 156 -5.62 4.23 15.09
CA GLU A 156 -6.31 5.42 14.62
C GLU A 156 -5.60 5.99 13.37
N ARG A 157 -6.39 6.56 12.45
CA ARG A 157 -5.91 7.31 11.28
C ARG A 157 -6.67 8.63 11.23
N ASP A 158 -6.02 9.66 10.71
CA ASP A 158 -6.62 10.97 10.43
C ASP A 158 -7.97 10.88 9.71
N ASP A 159 -8.11 9.91 8.80
CA ASP A 159 -9.36 9.69 8.06
C ASP A 159 -10.54 9.36 8.99
N TYR A 160 -10.31 8.61 10.09
CA TYR A 160 -11.36 8.32 11.07
C TYR A 160 -11.70 9.53 11.93
N HIS A 161 -10.76 10.44 12.17
CA HIS A 161 -11.11 11.72 12.79
C HIS A 161 -12.12 12.46 11.90
N VAL A 162 -11.82 12.64 10.60
CA VAL A 162 -12.73 13.30 9.65
C VAL A 162 -14.11 12.61 9.57
N LEU A 163 -14.12 11.27 9.57
CA LEU A 163 -15.33 10.48 9.43
C LEU A 163 -16.16 10.39 10.73
N LEU A 164 -15.51 10.20 11.88
CA LEU A 164 -16.13 9.71 13.13
C LEU A 164 -15.91 10.61 14.36
N ASN A 165 -15.27 11.79 14.21
CA ASN A 165 -14.77 12.67 15.29
C ASN A 165 -15.68 12.88 16.52
N ASP A 166 -17.01 12.82 16.38
CA ASP A 166 -17.96 13.11 17.48
C ASP A 166 -18.51 11.85 18.17
N VAL A 167 -18.22 10.67 17.62
CA VAL A 167 -18.87 9.41 18.00
C VAL A 167 -17.97 8.52 18.83
N VAL A 168 -16.71 8.44 18.46
CA VAL A 168 -15.72 7.65 19.17
C VAL A 168 -14.80 8.65 19.84
N LYS A 169 -14.77 8.65 21.19
CA LYS A 169 -13.72 9.36 21.92
C LYS A 169 -12.37 9.00 21.28
N HIS A 170 -11.43 9.94 21.26
CA HIS A 170 -10.05 9.71 20.82
C HIS A 170 -9.61 8.33 21.31
N ARG A 171 -9.42 7.41 20.36
CA ARG A 171 -9.16 6.01 20.70
C ARG A 171 -7.70 5.79 21.05
N GLY A 172 -6.89 6.84 20.88
CA GLY A 172 -5.53 6.99 21.39
C GLY A 172 -4.59 5.94 20.80
N GLY A 173 -3.34 5.98 21.23
CA GLY A 173 -2.28 5.13 20.69
C GLY A 173 -1.94 5.47 19.25
N GLU A 174 -1.53 6.72 19.00
CA GLU A 174 -0.85 7.06 17.74
C GLU A 174 0.36 6.16 17.58
N VAL A 175 0.31 5.31 16.56
CA VAL A 175 1.47 4.53 16.15
C VAL A 175 2.25 5.43 15.21
N ASP A 176 3.33 6.00 15.72
CA ASP A 176 4.26 6.91 15.04
C ASP A 176 4.74 6.37 13.67
N GLU A 177 5.43 7.23 12.92
CA GLU A 177 6.14 6.99 11.65
C GLU A 177 6.38 5.50 11.34
N SER A 178 5.62 4.97 10.37
CA SER A 178 5.68 3.58 9.92
C SER A 178 5.50 3.51 8.41
N THR A 179 6.52 3.02 7.70
CA THR A 179 6.45 2.79 6.24
C THR A 179 6.21 1.33 5.85
N ASN A 180 6.34 0.39 6.80
CA ASN A 180 6.07 -1.03 6.58
C ASN A 180 5.67 -1.72 7.90
N VAL A 181 5.36 -3.02 7.82
CA VAL A 181 4.89 -3.83 8.96
C VAL A 181 5.92 -3.96 10.08
N SER A 182 7.22 -3.93 9.77
CA SER A 182 8.29 -4.04 10.76
C SER A 182 8.39 -2.78 11.62
N HIS A 183 8.31 -1.60 11.00
CA HIS A 183 8.20 -0.34 11.75
C HIS A 183 6.94 -0.31 12.60
N HIS A 184 5.81 -0.72 12.03
CA HIS A 184 4.55 -0.76 12.75
C HIS A 184 4.64 -1.66 14.00
N GLY A 185 5.19 -2.87 13.86
CA GLY A 185 5.43 -3.77 15.00
C GLY A 185 6.33 -3.16 16.07
N PHE A 186 7.42 -2.48 15.67
CA PHE A 186 8.29 -1.79 16.62
C PHE A 186 7.55 -0.67 17.38
N GLN A 187 6.77 0.14 16.66
CA GLN A 187 6.01 1.23 17.27
C GLN A 187 4.88 0.71 18.18
N VAL A 188 4.27 -0.43 17.85
CA VAL A 188 3.33 -1.12 18.75
C VAL A 188 4.06 -1.56 20.03
N LEU A 189 5.25 -2.15 19.94
CA LEU A 189 6.02 -2.53 21.14
C LEU A 189 6.39 -1.32 22.01
N LYS A 190 6.70 -0.17 21.39
CA LYS A 190 6.91 1.11 22.08
C LYS A 190 5.63 1.57 22.79
N LEU A 191 4.49 1.53 22.11
CA LEU A 191 3.18 1.87 22.69
C LEU A 191 2.88 0.99 23.91
N LEU A 192 3.09 -0.32 23.78
CA LEU A 192 2.95 -1.28 24.88
C LEU A 192 3.94 -1.00 26.03
N GLY A 193 4.97 -0.19 25.81
CA GLY A 193 5.93 0.23 26.83
C GLY A 193 7.06 -0.77 27.11
N ALA A 194 7.35 -1.67 26.16
CA ALA A 194 8.46 -2.61 26.27
C ALA A 194 9.78 -1.85 26.55
N SER A 195 10.48 -2.22 27.62
CA SER A 195 11.71 -1.53 28.03
C SER A 195 12.93 -1.95 27.20
N THR A 196 12.91 -3.16 26.67
CA THR A 196 13.91 -3.65 25.72
C THR A 196 13.21 -4.31 24.54
N ILE A 197 13.55 -3.88 23.32
CA ILE A 197 13.04 -4.44 22.06
C ILE A 197 14.22 -5.08 21.33
N ILE A 198 14.25 -6.41 21.29
CA ILE A 198 15.25 -7.21 20.60
C ILE A 198 14.72 -7.55 19.22
N MET A 199 15.47 -7.21 18.16
CA MET A 199 15.07 -7.47 16.78
C MET A 199 15.85 -8.67 16.22
N ILE A 200 15.15 -9.61 15.60
CA ILE A 200 15.71 -10.75 14.88
C ILE A 200 15.06 -10.88 13.50
N GLY A 201 15.78 -11.40 12.49
CA GLY A 201 15.22 -11.50 11.13
C GLY A 201 14.95 -10.14 10.48
N MET A 202 15.61 -9.06 10.95
CA MET A 202 15.47 -7.70 10.44
C MET A 202 16.68 -7.31 9.59
N ASP A 203 16.98 -8.13 8.58
CA ASP A 203 18.23 -8.07 7.82
C ASP A 203 18.40 -6.76 7.03
N GLN A 204 17.30 -6.16 6.54
CA GLN A 204 17.29 -4.92 5.73
C GLN A 204 18.27 -4.95 4.53
N ALA A 205 18.57 -6.15 4.07
CA ALA A 205 19.48 -6.47 2.98
C ALA A 205 19.22 -7.92 2.53
N TYR A 206 19.70 -8.28 1.35
CA TYR A 206 19.67 -9.63 0.82
C TYR A 206 20.78 -10.49 1.45
N SER A 207 20.64 -10.82 2.74
CA SER A 207 21.55 -11.74 3.41
C SER A 207 21.53 -13.10 2.72
N ASN A 208 22.72 -13.64 2.42
CA ASN A 208 22.89 -14.86 1.62
C ASN A 208 22.25 -14.82 0.22
N HIS A 209 22.03 -13.63 -0.35
CA HIS A 209 21.42 -13.44 -1.67
C HIS A 209 20.02 -14.04 -1.81
N VAL A 210 19.25 -14.02 -0.72
CA VAL A 210 17.84 -14.43 -0.70
C VAL A 210 17.00 -13.32 -0.07
N THR A 211 15.74 -13.22 -0.50
CA THR A 211 14.83 -12.16 -0.08
C THR A 211 14.24 -12.40 1.31
N HIS A 212 13.81 -13.64 1.57
CA HIS A 212 13.08 -14.03 2.77
C HIS A 212 13.53 -15.40 3.28
N VAL A 213 13.27 -15.65 4.56
CA VAL A 213 13.50 -16.98 5.15
C VAL A 213 12.59 -18.04 4.53
N ALA A 214 13.12 -19.24 4.30
CA ALA A 214 12.33 -20.38 3.83
C ALA A 214 11.13 -20.67 4.77
N GLY A 215 9.95 -20.89 4.19
CA GLY A 215 8.68 -21.05 4.92
C GLY A 215 8.04 -19.73 5.38
N ALA A 216 8.59 -18.58 4.99
CA ALA A 216 7.85 -17.33 4.98
C ALA A 216 6.85 -17.33 3.81
N ALA A 217 5.74 -16.61 3.96
CA ALA A 217 4.65 -16.66 2.97
C ALA A 217 5.05 -16.21 1.56
N MET A 218 6.03 -15.30 1.44
CA MET A 218 6.56 -14.89 0.13
C MET A 218 7.41 -16.00 -0.51
N TYR A 219 8.17 -16.74 0.30
CA TYR A 219 8.93 -17.89 -0.19
C TYR A 219 7.99 -19.01 -0.65
N ASP A 220 6.90 -19.27 0.07
CA ASP A 220 5.89 -20.27 -0.33
C ASP A 220 5.25 -19.94 -1.69
N GLU A 221 5.05 -18.66 -2.02
CA GLU A 221 4.59 -18.22 -3.34
C GLU A 221 5.62 -18.48 -4.44
N MET A 222 6.89 -18.18 -4.16
CA MET A 222 7.98 -18.49 -5.09
C MET A 222 8.07 -19.99 -5.35
N VAL A 223 7.85 -20.81 -4.31
CA VAL A 223 7.79 -22.27 -4.42
C VAL A 223 6.58 -22.68 -5.28
N ALA A 224 5.40 -22.14 -5.02
CA ALA A 224 4.17 -22.46 -5.75
C ALA A 224 4.24 -22.05 -7.24
N SER A 225 4.94 -20.96 -7.56
CA SER A 225 5.18 -20.49 -8.93
C SER A 225 6.45 -21.07 -9.56
N SER A 226 7.16 -21.94 -8.84
CA SER A 226 8.39 -22.53 -9.34
C SER A 226 8.12 -23.56 -10.44
N GLY A 227 8.99 -23.55 -11.44
CA GLY A 227 8.90 -24.47 -12.57
C GLY A 227 10.26 -24.68 -13.21
N ARG A 228 10.30 -25.51 -14.26
CA ARG A 228 11.54 -25.86 -14.96
C ARG A 228 12.35 -24.65 -15.45
N PHE A 229 11.68 -23.53 -15.78
CA PHE A 229 12.31 -22.32 -16.30
C PHE A 229 12.31 -21.15 -15.29
N THR A 230 11.63 -21.34 -14.16
CA THR A 230 11.48 -20.36 -13.07
C THR A 230 11.80 -21.08 -11.75
N THR A 231 12.99 -21.68 -11.67
CA THR A 231 13.41 -22.33 -10.42
C THR A 231 13.50 -21.30 -9.30
N LEU A 232 13.43 -21.74 -8.05
CA LEU A 232 13.53 -20.84 -6.89
C LEU A 232 14.80 -20.00 -6.93
N GLU A 233 15.93 -20.62 -7.25
CA GLU A 233 17.23 -19.95 -7.37
C GLU A 233 17.21 -18.88 -8.46
N ASN A 234 16.57 -19.16 -9.60
CA ASN A 234 16.43 -18.18 -10.67
C ASN A 234 15.51 -17.04 -10.27
N GLN A 235 14.42 -17.31 -9.55
CA GLN A 235 13.51 -16.27 -9.07
C GLN A 235 14.21 -15.36 -8.04
N GLU A 236 14.91 -15.92 -7.05
CA GLU A 236 15.72 -15.15 -6.09
C GLU A 236 16.81 -14.35 -6.81
N LEU A 237 17.53 -14.97 -7.76
CA LEU A 237 18.53 -14.28 -8.55
C LEU A 237 17.91 -13.10 -9.32
N ILE A 238 16.76 -13.28 -9.95
CA ILE A 238 16.06 -12.19 -10.64
C ILE A 238 15.69 -11.09 -9.65
N ILE A 239 15.11 -11.41 -8.49
CA ILE A 239 14.73 -10.38 -7.51
C ILE A 239 15.97 -9.66 -6.98
N VAL A 240 17.05 -10.36 -6.68
CA VAL A 240 18.27 -9.77 -6.11
C VAL A 240 19.06 -8.99 -7.17
N SER A 241 19.13 -9.45 -8.41
CA SER A 241 20.01 -8.90 -9.46
C SER A 241 19.32 -8.07 -10.53
N CYS A 242 18.02 -8.25 -10.76
CA CYS A 242 17.25 -7.59 -11.80
C CYS A 242 16.22 -6.63 -11.18
N GLY A 243 16.33 -5.34 -11.50
CA GLY A 243 15.47 -4.28 -10.94
C GLY A 243 16.27 -2.98 -10.71
N GLU A 244 15.66 -1.99 -10.04
CA GLU A 244 16.28 -0.70 -9.68
C GLU A 244 17.71 -0.81 -9.14
N ASP A 245 18.47 0.31 -9.16
CA ASP A 245 19.84 0.43 -8.65
C ASP A 245 20.04 -0.32 -7.32
N ARG A 246 20.70 -1.48 -7.40
CA ARG A 246 21.13 -2.22 -6.23
C ARG A 246 22.30 -1.48 -5.61
N VAL A 247 22.18 -1.19 -4.32
CA VAL A 247 23.21 -0.44 -3.60
C VAL A 247 23.89 -1.36 -2.58
N SER A 248 25.17 -1.08 -2.31
CA SER A 248 25.85 -1.72 -1.19
C SER A 248 25.22 -1.26 0.12
N ALA A 249 24.88 -2.22 0.98
CA ALA A 249 24.45 -1.97 2.36
C ALA A 249 25.64 -2.00 3.35
N GLY A 250 26.88 -1.95 2.84
CA GLY A 250 28.09 -2.17 3.61
C GLY A 250 28.36 -3.64 3.89
N LYS A 251 29.00 -3.92 5.02
CA LYS A 251 29.31 -5.28 5.49
C LYS A 251 28.46 -5.63 6.71
N ASP A 252 28.07 -6.90 6.82
CA ASP A 252 27.41 -7.43 8.01
C ASP A 252 28.38 -7.56 9.20
N VAL A 253 27.89 -8.06 10.34
CA VAL A 253 28.69 -8.31 11.55
C VAL A 253 29.81 -9.34 11.35
N ASN A 254 29.73 -10.17 10.30
CA ASN A 254 30.69 -11.20 9.93
C ASN A 254 31.66 -10.74 8.82
N GLY A 255 31.54 -9.50 8.32
CA GLY A 255 32.38 -8.94 7.27
C GLY A 255 31.93 -9.24 5.84
N VAL A 256 30.75 -9.84 5.66
CA VAL A 256 30.16 -10.21 4.36
C VAL A 256 29.56 -8.96 3.71
N ASP A 257 29.86 -8.74 2.43
CA ASP A 257 29.28 -7.62 1.67
C ASP A 257 27.79 -7.84 1.43
N LEU A 258 27.00 -6.80 1.72
CA LEU A 258 25.55 -6.84 1.62
C LEU A 258 25.06 -6.04 0.42
N LEU A 259 24.11 -6.64 -0.29
CA LEU A 259 23.33 -5.99 -1.33
C LEU A 259 21.97 -5.61 -0.75
N THR A 260 21.44 -4.45 -1.10
CA THR A 260 20.09 -4.03 -0.72
C THR A 260 19.42 -3.30 -1.88
N ASP A 261 18.10 -3.22 -1.84
CA ASP A 261 17.32 -2.40 -2.75
C ASP A 261 16.90 -1.09 -2.10
N ARG A 262 16.19 -0.25 -2.87
CA ARG A 262 15.68 1.02 -2.40
C ARG A 262 14.70 0.88 -1.22
N GLN A 263 13.77 -0.08 -1.27
CA GLN A 263 12.73 -0.24 -0.24
C GLN A 263 13.32 -0.69 1.10
N MET A 264 14.24 -1.65 1.08
CA MET A 264 14.97 -2.12 2.26
C MET A 264 15.89 -1.02 2.81
N ASN A 265 16.57 -0.27 1.94
CA ASN A 265 17.40 0.87 2.37
C ASN A 265 16.56 1.97 3.05
N GLU A 266 15.40 2.32 2.47
CA GLU A 266 14.46 3.26 3.09
C GLU A 266 13.92 2.73 4.42
N SER A 267 13.67 1.42 4.51
CA SER A 267 13.27 0.81 5.77
C SER A 267 14.36 0.90 6.83
N ALA A 268 15.63 0.63 6.48
CA ALA A 268 16.73 0.82 7.41
C ALA A 268 16.80 2.28 7.91
N ILE A 269 16.73 3.26 7.01
CA ILE A 269 16.75 4.69 7.35
C ILE A 269 15.57 5.07 8.27
N THR A 270 14.39 4.50 8.02
CA THR A 270 13.20 4.76 8.85
C THR A 270 13.39 4.19 10.25
N PHE A 271 13.90 2.97 10.40
CA PHE A 271 14.29 2.42 11.71
C PHE A 271 15.29 3.32 12.44
N GLU A 272 16.34 3.78 11.78
CA GLU A 272 17.34 4.67 12.37
C GLU A 272 16.71 5.99 12.85
N SER A 273 15.73 6.53 12.10
CA SER A 273 14.95 7.69 12.52
C SER A 273 14.08 7.42 13.74
N ILE A 274 13.45 6.24 13.81
CA ILE A 274 12.68 5.80 14.98
C ILE A 274 13.60 5.69 16.20
N PHE A 275 14.79 5.09 16.06
CA PHE A 275 15.75 4.91 17.15
C PHE A 275 16.31 6.25 17.64
N ALA A 276 16.56 7.21 16.75
CA ALA A 276 17.01 8.54 17.13
C ALA A 276 15.99 9.30 18.01
N LYS A 277 14.71 8.98 17.90
CA LYS A 277 13.61 9.54 18.70
C LYS A 277 13.23 8.66 19.89
N LEU A 278 13.87 7.50 20.06
CA LEU A 278 13.51 6.52 21.08
C LEU A 278 13.88 7.04 22.48
N GLN A 279 12.91 7.04 23.38
CA GLN A 279 13.09 7.41 24.79
C GLN A 279 12.51 6.33 25.69
N GLY A 280 13.19 6.01 26.78
CA GLY A 280 12.70 5.08 27.80
C GLY A 280 12.72 3.59 27.41
N ALA A 281 13.24 3.24 26.23
CA ALA A 281 13.40 1.87 25.77
C ALA A 281 14.76 1.66 25.08
N LYS A 282 15.24 0.42 25.07
CA LYS A 282 16.47 0.00 24.40
C LYS A 282 16.15 -0.81 23.15
N ALA A 283 16.70 -0.40 22.00
CA ALA A 283 16.65 -1.18 20.76
C ALA A 283 17.92 -2.01 20.60
N ILE A 284 17.77 -3.33 20.41
CA ILE A 284 18.88 -4.26 20.21
C ILE A 284 18.72 -4.92 18.84
N ASN A 285 19.72 -4.77 17.98
CA ASN A 285 19.81 -5.52 16.74
C ASN A 285 20.51 -6.85 17.02
N ALA A 286 19.71 -7.92 17.12
CA ALA A 286 20.17 -9.29 17.37
C ALA A 286 20.03 -10.19 16.15
N THR A 287 19.92 -9.59 14.97
CA THR A 287 19.76 -10.29 13.70
C THR A 287 20.92 -11.24 13.41
N GLY A 288 22.16 -10.91 13.82
CA GLY A 288 23.34 -11.77 13.63
C GLY A 288 23.85 -11.86 12.19
N ALA A 289 23.11 -11.27 11.24
CA ALA A 289 23.47 -11.01 9.87
C ALA A 289 22.77 -9.70 9.43
N GLY A 290 22.89 -9.36 8.15
CA GLY A 290 22.24 -8.18 7.59
C GLY A 290 22.86 -6.86 8.03
N ARG A 291 22.18 -5.78 7.69
CA ARG A 291 22.69 -4.42 7.82
C ARG A 291 22.70 -3.98 9.29
N ARG A 292 23.75 -3.27 9.70
CA ARG A 292 23.78 -2.55 10.98
C ARG A 292 22.82 -1.36 10.94
N LEU A 293 22.04 -1.19 12.00
CA LEU A 293 21.07 -0.11 12.12
C LEU A 293 21.57 0.91 13.14
N ARG A 294 21.90 2.12 12.68
CA ARG A 294 22.37 3.20 13.57
C ARG A 294 21.32 3.52 14.63
N GLY A 295 21.75 3.54 15.89
CA GLY A 295 20.88 3.83 17.04
C GLY A 295 20.33 2.59 17.75
N ALA A 296 20.45 1.40 17.15
CA ALA A 296 20.29 0.13 17.85
C ALA A 296 21.67 -0.40 18.30
N GLU A 297 21.70 -1.10 19.43
CA GLU A 297 22.89 -1.82 19.89
C GLU A 297 23.00 -3.17 19.18
N ASP A 298 24.09 -3.40 18.44
CA ASP A 298 24.35 -4.71 17.84
C ASP A 298 24.81 -5.71 18.93
N MET A 299 24.09 -6.82 19.08
CA MET A 299 24.39 -7.83 20.10
C MET A 299 24.00 -9.23 19.60
N PRO A 300 24.82 -10.29 19.79
CA PRO A 300 24.40 -11.65 19.51
C PRO A 300 23.11 -12.01 20.26
N PHE A 301 22.20 -12.74 19.60
CA PHE A 301 20.89 -13.06 20.17
C PHE A 301 20.98 -13.77 21.53
N GLU A 302 21.90 -14.73 21.65
CA GLU A 302 22.21 -15.42 22.92
C GLU A 302 22.47 -14.44 24.07
N LYS A 303 23.41 -13.52 23.87
CA LYS A 303 23.77 -12.52 24.88
C LYS A 303 22.62 -11.57 25.20
N ALA A 304 21.80 -11.22 24.20
CA ALA A 304 20.62 -10.38 24.41
C ALA A 304 19.58 -11.09 25.30
N MET A 305 19.32 -12.38 25.05
CA MET A 305 18.40 -13.16 25.87
C MET A 305 18.96 -13.39 27.29
N GLU A 306 20.25 -13.72 27.41
CA GLU A 306 20.95 -13.84 28.70
C GLU A 306 21.03 -12.54 29.50
N SER A 307 20.90 -11.38 28.87
CA SER A 307 20.95 -10.09 29.57
C SER A 307 19.56 -9.57 29.93
N TYR A 308 18.56 -9.78 29.06
CA TYR A 308 17.27 -9.08 29.15
C TYR A 308 16.07 -10.01 29.32
N ALA A 309 16.20 -11.33 29.19
CA ALA A 309 15.12 -12.30 29.40
C ALA A 309 15.31 -13.11 30.70
N GLN A 310 15.44 -12.40 31.83
CA GLN A 310 15.77 -13.01 33.14
C GLN A 310 14.57 -13.62 33.87
N ALA A 311 13.37 -13.09 33.66
CA ALA A 311 12.16 -13.49 34.36
C ALA A 311 11.02 -13.75 33.38
N ALA A 312 10.00 -14.48 33.82
CA ALA A 312 8.80 -14.71 33.02
C ALA A 312 8.07 -13.38 32.75
N VAL A 313 7.52 -13.23 31.55
CA VAL A 313 6.72 -12.05 31.19
C VAL A 313 5.31 -12.18 31.77
N ASP A 314 4.82 -11.13 32.43
CA ASP A 314 3.43 -11.08 32.92
C ASP A 314 2.52 -10.46 31.85
N LEU A 315 1.65 -11.29 31.27
CA LEU A 315 0.69 -10.89 30.23
C LEU A 315 -0.74 -10.77 30.75
N SER A 316 -0.97 -10.82 32.07
CA SER A 316 -2.31 -10.81 32.66
C SER A 316 -3.09 -9.54 32.32
N GLU A 317 -2.47 -8.37 32.48
CA GLU A 317 -3.08 -7.08 32.13
C GLU A 317 -3.27 -6.96 30.61
N TYR A 318 -2.29 -7.40 29.80
CA TYR A 318 -2.42 -7.42 28.33
C TYR A 318 -3.65 -8.23 27.89
N HIS A 319 -3.81 -9.47 28.40
CA HIS A 319 -4.95 -10.32 28.07
C HIS A 319 -6.28 -9.75 28.57
N LYS A 320 -6.30 -9.13 29.75
CA LYS A 320 -7.49 -8.47 30.28
C LYS A 320 -7.94 -7.30 29.39
N ARG A 321 -7.00 -6.52 28.84
CA ARG A 321 -7.29 -5.37 27.96
C ARG A 321 -7.79 -5.78 26.57
N LEU A 322 -7.47 -7.00 26.10
CA LEU A 322 -7.99 -7.54 24.84
C LEU A 322 -9.50 -7.79 24.88
N GLU A 323 -10.10 -7.91 26.06
CA GLU A 323 -11.53 -8.17 26.22
C GLU A 323 -12.35 -6.88 26.20
N ARG A 324 -13.37 -6.83 25.34
CA ARG A 324 -14.26 -5.69 25.20
C ARG A 324 -15.71 -6.09 25.45
N PRO A 325 -16.47 -5.37 26.30
CA PRO A 325 -17.87 -5.70 26.55
C PRO A 325 -18.74 -5.58 25.29
N ALA A 326 -19.60 -6.57 25.03
CA ALA A 326 -20.47 -6.60 23.86
C ALA A 326 -21.40 -5.37 23.74
N ASP A 327 -21.85 -4.83 24.88
CA ASP A 327 -22.72 -3.65 24.90
C ASP A 327 -22.01 -2.37 24.43
N ALA A 328 -20.73 -2.22 24.76
CA ALA A 328 -19.92 -1.10 24.27
C ALA A 328 -19.81 -1.17 22.75
N THR A 329 -19.54 -2.36 22.21
CA THR A 329 -19.45 -2.62 20.78
C THR A 329 -20.75 -2.30 20.04
N LYS A 330 -21.91 -2.76 20.52
CA LYS A 330 -23.22 -2.49 19.87
C LYS A 330 -23.54 -0.99 19.82
N LYS A 331 -23.26 -0.27 20.91
CA LYS A 331 -23.46 1.18 20.99
C LYS A 331 -22.57 1.92 19.99
N ASP A 332 -21.30 1.54 19.89
CA ASP A 332 -20.35 2.17 18.97
C ASP A 332 -20.68 1.90 17.51
N LEU A 333 -21.07 0.67 17.18
CA LEU A 333 -21.56 0.30 15.84
C LEU A 333 -22.76 1.15 15.42
N SER A 334 -23.76 1.30 16.29
CA SER A 334 -24.97 2.06 15.99
C SER A 334 -24.67 3.54 15.72
N LYS A 335 -23.82 4.16 16.56
CA LYS A 335 -23.43 5.55 16.37
C LYS A 335 -22.52 5.72 15.14
N GLY A 336 -21.55 4.84 14.95
CA GLY A 336 -20.62 4.88 13.83
C GLY A 336 -21.34 4.73 12.49
N ARG A 337 -22.33 3.84 12.41
CA ARG A 337 -23.24 3.71 11.26
C ARG A 337 -23.95 5.02 10.94
N ALA A 338 -24.60 5.62 11.94
CA ALA A 338 -25.35 6.86 11.74
C ALA A 338 -24.44 7.99 11.22
N ARG A 339 -23.22 8.07 11.75
CA ARG A 339 -22.24 9.09 11.34
C ARG A 339 -21.69 8.84 9.93
N LEU A 340 -21.31 7.61 9.61
CA LEU A 340 -20.86 7.25 8.27
C LEU A 340 -21.93 7.54 7.21
N ASP A 341 -23.22 7.33 7.53
CA ASP A 341 -24.33 7.64 6.62
C ASP A 341 -24.52 9.16 6.41
N VAL A 342 -24.32 9.98 7.45
CA VAL A 342 -24.27 11.46 7.29
C VAL A 342 -23.16 11.86 6.32
N LYS A 343 -21.95 11.32 6.50
CA LYS A 343 -20.80 11.60 5.63
C LYS A 343 -21.04 11.10 4.20
N ARG A 344 -21.67 9.93 4.04
CA ARG A 344 -22.09 9.39 2.73
C ARG A 344 -23.04 10.33 2.01
N ARG A 345 -24.08 10.84 2.68
CA ARG A 345 -25.02 11.82 2.10
C ARG A 345 -24.34 13.13 1.69
N PHE A 346 -23.35 13.59 2.45
CA PHE A 346 -22.52 14.72 2.03
C PHE A 346 -21.77 14.42 0.72
N GLY A 347 -21.12 13.26 0.63
CA GLY A 347 -20.44 12.81 -0.59
C GLY A 347 -21.37 12.79 -1.82
N GLN A 348 -22.63 12.33 -1.67
CA GLN A 348 -23.61 12.32 -2.77
C GLN A 348 -23.94 13.73 -3.28
N ARG A 349 -23.97 14.73 -2.39
CA ARG A 349 -24.19 16.13 -2.75
C ARG A 349 -23.00 16.71 -3.50
N ILE A 350 -21.78 16.38 -3.07
CA ILE A 350 -20.54 16.74 -3.77
C ILE A 350 -20.51 16.11 -5.17
N GLU A 351 -20.80 14.80 -5.30
CA GLU A 351 -20.83 14.10 -6.59
C GLU A 351 -21.83 14.77 -7.56
N SER A 352 -23.02 15.12 -7.06
CA SER A 352 -24.06 15.80 -7.83
C SER A 352 -23.65 17.21 -8.25
N ALA A 353 -22.97 17.95 -7.38
CA ALA A 353 -22.44 19.29 -7.68
C ALA A 353 -21.31 19.23 -8.72
N LEU A 354 -20.37 18.28 -8.58
CA LEU A 354 -19.29 18.05 -9.55
C LEU A 354 -19.84 17.64 -10.92
N LYS A 355 -20.93 16.85 -10.97
CA LYS A 355 -21.61 16.53 -12.23
C LYS A 355 -22.13 17.80 -12.94
N ARG A 356 -22.78 18.70 -12.19
CA ARG A 356 -23.25 19.99 -12.74
C ARG A 356 -22.09 20.89 -13.18
N LEU A 357 -21.03 20.93 -12.39
CA LEU A 357 -19.83 21.73 -12.68
C LEU A 357 -19.14 21.25 -13.96
N ALA A 358 -18.96 19.94 -14.14
CA ALA A 358 -18.40 19.36 -15.35
C ALA A 358 -19.22 19.73 -16.61
N VAL A 359 -20.55 19.66 -16.53
CA VAL A 359 -21.44 20.05 -17.65
C VAL A 359 -21.36 21.56 -17.92
N ALA A 360 -21.22 22.39 -16.88
CA ALA A 360 -21.07 23.83 -17.03
C ALA A 360 -19.76 24.17 -17.75
N TYR A 361 -18.65 23.53 -17.38
CA TYR A 361 -17.35 23.72 -18.05
C TYR A 361 -17.35 23.26 -19.52
N GLU A 362 -18.01 22.14 -19.83
CA GLU A 362 -18.15 21.64 -21.19
C GLU A 362 -18.89 22.64 -22.08
N LYS A 363 -20.04 23.15 -21.61
CA LYS A 363 -20.79 24.21 -22.31
C LYS A 363 -20.00 25.52 -22.40
N ALA A 364 -19.24 25.86 -21.36
CA ALA A 364 -18.41 27.06 -21.36
C ALA A 364 -17.33 26.98 -22.45
N ALA A 365 -16.64 25.85 -22.58
CA ALA A 365 -15.65 25.63 -23.63
C ALA A 365 -16.26 25.77 -25.04
N GLU A 366 -17.41 25.14 -25.30
CA GLU A 366 -18.14 25.25 -26.57
C GLU A 366 -18.54 26.70 -26.88
N ASN A 367 -19.12 27.40 -25.90
CA ASN A 367 -19.54 28.78 -26.06
C ASN A 367 -18.37 29.72 -26.33
N ILE A 368 -17.25 29.56 -25.61
CA ILE A 368 -16.05 30.39 -25.77
C ILE A 368 -15.47 30.19 -27.18
N ARG A 369 -15.40 28.96 -27.68
CA ARG A 369 -14.98 28.70 -29.08
C ARG A 369 -15.92 29.33 -30.10
N ALA A 370 -17.22 29.37 -29.80
CA ALA A 370 -18.22 30.04 -30.63
C ALA A 370 -18.27 31.58 -30.44
N GLY A 371 -17.32 32.18 -29.69
CA GLY A 371 -17.26 33.62 -29.44
C GLY A 371 -18.31 34.16 -28.45
N LYS A 372 -18.92 33.29 -27.63
CA LYS A 372 -19.90 33.63 -26.59
C LYS A 372 -19.26 33.55 -25.20
N SER A 373 -19.93 34.09 -24.18
CA SER A 373 -19.49 33.94 -22.79
C SER A 373 -19.72 32.51 -22.28
N GLY A 374 -18.77 32.00 -21.50
CA GLY A 374 -18.90 30.73 -20.75
C GLY A 374 -19.20 31.00 -19.29
N ASP A 375 -20.41 30.70 -18.81
CA ASP A 375 -20.80 30.85 -17.40
C ASP A 375 -20.68 29.53 -16.65
N VAL A 376 -19.89 29.54 -15.57
CA VAL A 376 -19.72 28.42 -14.64
C VAL A 376 -19.98 28.80 -13.19
N ASN A 377 -20.24 30.09 -12.91
CA ASN A 377 -20.20 30.66 -11.55
C ASN A 377 -21.24 30.00 -10.65
N SER A 378 -22.48 29.87 -11.13
CA SER A 378 -23.55 29.24 -10.34
C SER A 378 -23.22 27.79 -9.92
N ALA A 379 -22.58 27.01 -10.81
CA ALA A 379 -22.19 25.64 -10.51
C ALA A 379 -20.99 25.57 -9.55
N ALA A 380 -20.02 26.47 -9.72
CA ALA A 380 -18.86 26.58 -8.84
C ALA A 380 -19.26 27.04 -7.43
N ASP A 381 -20.13 28.05 -7.33
CA ASP A 381 -20.65 28.57 -6.06
C ASP A 381 -21.45 27.51 -5.30
N ALA A 382 -22.24 26.69 -6.02
CA ALA A 382 -22.97 25.58 -5.41
C ALA A 382 -22.03 24.52 -4.81
N LEU A 383 -20.93 24.18 -5.50
CA LEU A 383 -19.92 23.26 -4.97
C LEU A 383 -19.22 23.88 -3.75
N ALA A 384 -18.82 25.16 -3.84
CA ALA A 384 -18.15 25.88 -2.76
C ALA A 384 -19.03 26.05 -1.52
N ALA A 385 -20.35 26.22 -1.69
CA ALA A 385 -21.30 26.24 -0.59
C ALA A 385 -21.34 24.90 0.16
N ILE A 386 -21.40 23.77 -0.57
CA ILE A 386 -21.39 22.44 0.05
C ILE A 386 -20.03 22.17 0.72
N ALA A 387 -18.92 22.52 0.05
CA ALA A 387 -17.58 22.30 0.59
C ALA A 387 -17.36 22.98 1.95
N ARG A 388 -17.94 24.17 2.16
CA ARG A 388 -17.88 24.92 3.44
C ARG A 388 -18.64 24.26 4.59
N GLU A 389 -19.57 23.35 4.32
CA GLU A 389 -20.29 22.63 5.38
C GLU A 389 -19.41 21.56 6.07
N ASP A 390 -18.42 21.02 5.36
CA ASP A 390 -17.45 20.05 5.88
C ASP A 390 -16.15 20.09 5.07
N GLU A 391 -15.32 21.09 5.36
CA GLU A 391 -14.06 21.33 4.64
C GLU A 391 -13.09 20.16 4.76
N HIS A 392 -13.08 19.50 5.91
CA HIS A 392 -12.21 18.34 6.16
C HIS A 392 -12.61 17.14 5.29
N LEU A 393 -13.90 16.81 5.20
CA LEU A 393 -14.34 15.73 4.33
C LEU A 393 -14.18 16.10 2.85
N TYR A 394 -14.44 17.34 2.46
CA TYR A 394 -14.18 17.80 1.09
C TYR A 394 -12.70 17.63 0.71
N ALA A 395 -11.79 18.05 1.59
CA ALA A 395 -10.36 17.89 1.40
C ALA A 395 -9.98 16.40 1.29
N ALA A 396 -10.50 15.53 2.17
CA ALA A 396 -10.26 14.09 2.11
C ALA A 396 -10.77 13.46 0.80
N LEU A 397 -11.97 13.85 0.35
CA LEU A 397 -12.53 13.39 -0.93
C LEU A 397 -11.68 13.84 -2.11
N SER A 398 -11.15 15.06 -2.10
CA SER A 398 -10.31 15.57 -3.19
C SER A 398 -9.04 14.74 -3.40
N ARG A 399 -8.57 14.03 -2.36
CA ARG A 399 -7.37 13.19 -2.46
C ARG A 399 -7.57 11.98 -3.38
N TYR A 400 -8.81 11.53 -3.64
CA TYR A 400 -9.10 10.49 -4.63
C TYR A 400 -8.82 10.91 -6.08
N ALA A 401 -8.63 12.20 -6.32
CA ALA A 401 -8.27 12.77 -7.63
C ALA A 401 -6.92 13.51 -7.54
N SER A 402 -6.02 13.11 -6.63
CA SER A 402 -4.72 13.75 -6.46
C SER A 402 -3.88 13.68 -7.72
N ALA A 403 -3.80 12.52 -8.38
CA ALA A 403 -3.07 12.37 -9.63
C ALA A 403 -3.63 13.31 -10.72
N ASP A 404 -4.96 13.36 -10.86
CA ASP A 404 -5.65 14.26 -11.79
C ASP A 404 -5.43 15.74 -11.46
N MET A 405 -5.23 16.09 -10.19
CA MET A 405 -4.88 17.45 -9.78
C MET A 405 -3.49 17.85 -10.29
N PHE A 406 -2.51 16.94 -10.30
CA PHE A 406 -1.18 17.22 -10.84
C PHE A 406 -1.22 17.33 -12.37
N GLU A 407 -1.95 16.45 -13.04
CA GLU A 407 -2.16 16.55 -14.50
C GLU A 407 -2.89 17.84 -14.87
N ARG A 408 -3.92 18.25 -14.11
CA ARG A 408 -4.58 19.55 -14.26
C ARG A 408 -3.58 20.69 -14.16
N LYS A 409 -2.75 20.73 -13.11
CA LYS A 409 -1.74 21.80 -12.92
C LYS A 409 -0.74 21.87 -14.07
N ARG A 410 -0.30 20.71 -14.57
CA ARG A 410 0.60 20.62 -15.72
C ARG A 410 -0.08 21.14 -16.98
N ALA A 411 -1.28 20.65 -17.30
CA ALA A 411 -2.02 21.05 -18.49
C ALA A 411 -2.33 22.57 -18.50
N LEU A 412 -2.72 23.13 -17.36
CA LEU A 412 -2.96 24.59 -17.23
C LEU A 412 -1.69 25.40 -17.50
N ARG A 413 -0.53 24.94 -17.03
CA ARG A 413 0.75 25.60 -17.31
C ARG A 413 1.09 25.52 -18.79
N ASP A 414 0.95 24.34 -19.39
CA ASP A 414 1.26 24.13 -20.80
C ASP A 414 0.35 25.02 -21.70
N VAL A 415 -0.93 25.20 -21.35
CA VAL A 415 -1.85 26.15 -22.03
C VAL A 415 -1.49 27.61 -21.78
N ALA A 416 -1.00 27.96 -20.59
CA ALA A 416 -0.56 29.33 -20.28
C ALA A 416 0.69 29.74 -21.07
N GLU A 417 1.60 28.79 -21.32
CA GLU A 417 2.86 29.02 -22.06
C GLU A 417 2.69 28.92 -23.58
N ALA A 418 1.61 28.31 -24.07
CA ALA A 418 1.36 28.14 -25.49
C ALA A 418 1.03 29.46 -26.21
N ASP A 419 1.49 29.58 -27.45
CA ASP A 419 1.13 30.66 -28.38
C ASP A 419 -0.25 30.38 -29.01
N LEU A 420 -1.30 30.74 -28.27
CA LEU A 420 -2.70 30.51 -28.63
C LEU A 420 -3.49 31.83 -28.58
N PRO A 421 -4.48 32.01 -29.48
CA PRO A 421 -5.48 33.07 -29.35
C PRO A 421 -6.22 32.99 -27.99
N ASP A 422 -6.60 34.14 -27.43
CA ASP A 422 -7.21 34.23 -26.09
C ASP A 422 -8.48 33.38 -25.93
N ASN A 423 -9.34 33.33 -26.95
CA ASN A 423 -10.54 32.50 -26.95
C ASN A 423 -10.20 31.00 -26.88
N GLU A 424 -9.20 30.56 -27.63
CA GLU A 424 -8.76 29.15 -27.61
C GLU A 424 -8.10 28.81 -26.26
N ARG A 425 -7.28 29.72 -25.71
CA ARG A 425 -6.69 29.56 -24.37
C ARG A 425 -7.75 29.43 -23.27
N HIS A 426 -8.77 30.29 -23.29
CA HIS A 426 -9.87 30.23 -22.32
C HIS A 426 -10.74 28.97 -22.51
N ALA A 427 -10.99 28.54 -23.75
CA ALA A 427 -11.74 27.31 -24.02
C ALA A 427 -10.98 26.07 -23.52
N GLN A 428 -9.68 25.95 -23.81
CA GLN A 428 -8.86 24.85 -23.31
C GLN A 428 -8.74 24.85 -21.79
N THR A 429 -8.65 26.04 -21.16
CA THR A 429 -8.70 26.16 -19.70
C THR A 429 -10.01 25.60 -19.13
N ALA A 430 -11.15 25.95 -19.73
CA ALA A 430 -12.45 25.43 -19.32
C ALA A 430 -12.55 23.90 -19.51
N GLU A 431 -11.99 23.34 -20.58
CA GLU A 431 -11.94 21.88 -20.78
C GLU A 431 -11.10 21.17 -19.72
N ILE A 432 -9.92 21.70 -19.39
CA ILE A 432 -9.03 21.15 -18.36
C ILE A 432 -9.75 21.13 -17.01
N GLU A 433 -10.42 22.22 -16.64
CA GLU A 433 -11.22 22.30 -15.40
C GLU A 433 -12.41 21.33 -15.42
N GLY A 434 -13.11 21.22 -16.55
CA GLY A 434 -14.20 20.27 -16.74
C GLY A 434 -13.74 18.81 -16.60
N ASN A 435 -12.58 18.48 -17.16
CA ASN A 435 -11.97 17.15 -17.04
C ASN A 435 -11.58 16.83 -15.60
N TYR A 436 -11.01 17.80 -14.88
CA TYR A 436 -10.74 17.63 -13.45
C TYR A 436 -12.02 17.46 -12.63
N ALA A 437 -13.08 18.22 -12.90
CA ALA A 437 -14.38 18.03 -12.24
C ALA A 437 -14.97 16.63 -12.50
N LYS A 438 -14.80 16.09 -13.72
CA LYS A 438 -15.18 14.71 -14.07
C LYS A 438 -14.35 13.69 -13.29
N ALA A 439 -13.03 13.85 -13.22
CA ALA A 439 -12.14 12.96 -12.49
C ALA A 439 -12.43 12.98 -10.98
N PHE A 440 -12.60 14.16 -10.39
CA PHE A 440 -12.98 14.31 -8.99
C PHE A 440 -14.33 13.64 -8.70
N ARG A 441 -15.32 13.79 -9.59
CA ARG A 441 -16.61 13.09 -9.45
C ARG A 441 -16.43 11.57 -9.42
N ILE A 442 -15.59 11.02 -10.29
CA ILE A 442 -15.27 9.57 -10.32
C ILE A 442 -14.64 9.14 -8.99
N GLY A 443 -13.69 9.92 -8.47
CA GLY A 443 -13.09 9.70 -7.15
C GLY A 443 -14.11 9.65 -6.02
N VAL A 444 -15.04 10.62 -5.97
CA VAL A 444 -16.13 10.66 -4.99
C VAL A 444 -17.08 9.47 -5.16
N SER A 445 -17.39 9.08 -6.40
CA SER A 445 -18.23 7.92 -6.69
C SER A 445 -17.61 6.61 -6.15
N ARG A 446 -16.28 6.44 -6.32
CA ARG A 446 -15.54 5.31 -5.72
C ARG A 446 -15.62 5.34 -4.19
N TRP A 447 -15.39 6.50 -3.58
CA TRP A 447 -15.52 6.66 -2.13
C TRP A 447 -16.93 6.30 -1.64
N LEU A 448 -17.98 6.70 -2.35
CA LEU A 448 -19.38 6.37 -2.01
C LEU A 448 -19.62 4.86 -2.02
N LYS A 449 -19.10 4.13 -3.02
CA LYS A 449 -19.19 2.65 -3.05
C LYS A 449 -18.55 2.02 -1.81
N HIS A 450 -17.36 2.49 -1.41
CA HIS A 450 -16.70 1.99 -0.20
C HIS A 450 -17.44 2.34 1.08
N ALA A 451 -18.02 3.55 1.17
CA ALA A 451 -18.84 3.96 2.30
C ALA A 451 -20.10 3.09 2.42
N GLU A 452 -20.75 2.74 1.31
CA GLU A 452 -21.89 1.82 1.28
C GLU A 452 -21.50 0.41 1.73
N ARG A 453 -20.36 -0.12 1.27
CA ARG A 453 -19.81 -1.40 1.75
C ARG A 453 -19.56 -1.38 3.26
N GLY A 454 -18.96 -0.30 3.78
CA GLY A 454 -18.77 -0.10 5.23
C GLY A 454 -20.08 -0.05 6.02
N LEU A 455 -21.09 0.69 5.54
CA LEU A 455 -22.42 0.74 6.17
C LEU A 455 -23.11 -0.62 6.20
N ARG A 456 -23.01 -1.40 5.11
CA ARG A 456 -23.55 -2.76 5.04
C ARG A 456 -22.86 -3.66 6.07
N ALA A 457 -21.54 -3.64 6.13
CA ALA A 457 -20.78 -4.44 7.08
C ALA A 457 -21.15 -4.12 8.54
N ILE A 458 -21.31 -2.84 8.88
CA ILE A 458 -21.77 -2.43 10.22
C ILE A 458 -23.20 -2.91 10.48
N THR A 459 -24.11 -2.78 9.50
CA THR A 459 -25.52 -3.19 9.63
C THR A 459 -25.62 -4.70 9.86
N ASN A 460 -24.88 -5.50 9.09
CA ASN A 460 -24.84 -6.96 9.25
C ASN A 460 -24.44 -7.37 10.67
N VAL A 461 -23.39 -6.76 11.23
CA VAL A 461 -22.95 -7.08 12.59
C VAL A 461 -23.98 -6.65 13.64
N ILE A 462 -24.66 -5.51 13.47
CA ILE A 462 -25.76 -5.11 14.36
C ILE A 462 -26.90 -6.14 14.33
N GLU A 463 -27.17 -6.73 13.17
CA GLU A 463 -28.17 -7.80 12.96
C GLU A 463 -27.69 -9.20 13.39
N GLY A 464 -26.47 -9.34 13.90
CA GLY A 464 -25.90 -10.64 14.32
C GLY A 464 -25.39 -11.50 13.17
N LYS A 465 -25.12 -10.91 12.00
CA LYS A 465 -24.51 -11.57 10.83
C LYS A 465 -23.01 -11.22 10.74
N GLU A 466 -22.27 -12.02 9.97
CA GLU A 466 -20.87 -11.72 9.63
C GLU A 466 -20.74 -10.38 8.88
N PRO A 467 -19.63 -9.63 9.06
CA PRO A 467 -19.36 -8.39 8.36
C PRO A 467 -19.01 -8.64 6.88
N SER A 468 -19.98 -9.12 6.10
CA SER A 468 -19.82 -9.26 4.66
C SER A 468 -19.79 -7.89 3.98
N LEU A 469 -18.83 -7.73 3.07
CA LEU A 469 -18.71 -6.56 2.20
C LEU A 469 -19.63 -6.65 0.97
N GLY A 470 -20.20 -7.84 0.72
CA GLY A 470 -20.98 -8.17 -0.48
C GLY A 470 -20.13 -8.25 -1.75
N LEU A 471 -18.87 -8.69 -1.62
CA LEU A 471 -17.96 -8.90 -2.75
C LEU A 471 -18.24 -10.23 -3.48
N GLU A 472 -18.81 -11.21 -2.78
CA GLU A 472 -19.18 -12.54 -3.31
C GLU A 472 -20.24 -12.42 -4.42
N ASP A 473 -21.23 -11.54 -4.24
CA ASP A 473 -22.28 -11.26 -5.24
C ASP A 473 -21.78 -10.58 -6.53
N GLU A 474 -20.63 -9.90 -6.51
CA GLU A 474 -20.08 -9.23 -7.71
C GLU A 474 -19.17 -10.17 -8.52
N ALA A 475 -18.44 -11.07 -7.85
CA ALA A 475 -17.63 -12.11 -8.49
C ALA A 475 -18.49 -13.26 -9.05
N GLU A 476 -19.50 -13.75 -8.30
CA GLU A 476 -20.37 -14.84 -8.76
C GLU A 476 -21.33 -14.41 -9.89
N LYS A 477 -21.77 -13.13 -9.92
CA LYS A 477 -22.56 -12.60 -11.06
C LYS A 477 -21.74 -12.37 -12.32
N GLN A 478 -20.41 -12.27 -12.22
CA GLN A 478 -19.51 -12.19 -13.38
C GLN A 478 -19.27 -13.58 -14.00
N GLU A 479 -19.28 -14.66 -13.21
CA GLU A 479 -19.08 -16.02 -13.72
C GLU A 479 -20.28 -16.57 -14.51
N ASP A 480 -21.50 -16.14 -14.19
CA ASP A 480 -22.74 -16.65 -14.82
C ASP A 480 -23.29 -15.77 -15.98
N SER A 481 -22.57 -14.73 -16.39
CA SER A 481 -22.92 -13.99 -17.61
C SER A 481 -22.33 -14.69 -18.85
N PRO A 482 -23.05 -14.78 -19.99
CA PRO A 482 -22.51 -15.31 -21.25
C PRO A 482 -21.28 -14.55 -21.80
N GLU A 483 -20.90 -13.45 -21.14
CA GLU A 483 -19.75 -12.59 -21.43
C GLU A 483 -18.58 -12.89 -20.49
N GLY A 484 -18.37 -14.17 -20.18
CA GLY A 484 -17.31 -14.66 -19.29
C GLY A 484 -15.95 -13.99 -19.54
N ASN A 485 -15.37 -13.46 -18.46
CA ASN A 485 -13.98 -13.06 -18.27
C ASN A 485 -13.22 -12.63 -19.55
N LYS A 486 -13.52 -11.42 -20.04
CA LYS A 486 -12.77 -10.81 -21.15
C LYS A 486 -11.46 -10.17 -20.65
N THR A 487 -10.47 -11.00 -20.30
CA THR A 487 -9.08 -10.54 -20.13
C THR A 487 -8.59 -9.82 -21.39
N ILE A 488 -7.98 -8.65 -21.24
CA ILE A 488 -7.32 -7.96 -22.35
C ILE A 488 -5.89 -8.51 -22.44
N ASP A 489 -5.60 -9.30 -23.47
CA ASP A 489 -4.23 -9.66 -23.82
C ASP A 489 -3.61 -8.53 -24.65
N ALA A 490 -2.59 -7.86 -24.11
CA ALA A 490 -1.83 -6.86 -24.83
C ALA A 490 -0.36 -7.28 -24.96
N TYR A 491 0.15 -7.23 -26.19
CA TYR A 491 1.55 -7.42 -26.56
C TYR A 491 2.18 -6.07 -26.91
N ILE A 492 3.32 -5.75 -26.31
CA ILE A 492 4.00 -4.46 -26.50
C ILE A 492 5.42 -4.71 -27.05
N GLU A 493 5.71 -4.07 -28.18
CA GLU A 493 7.00 -4.12 -28.88
C GLU A 493 7.70 -2.75 -28.81
N PHE A 494 8.91 -2.74 -28.24
CA PHE A 494 9.73 -1.53 -28.07
C PHE A 494 10.61 -1.26 -29.32
N ARG A 495 11.07 -0.01 -29.51
CA ARG A 495 11.87 0.43 -30.67
C ARG A 495 13.33 -0.01 -30.65
N ASP A 496 13.84 -0.31 -29.46
CA ASP A 496 15.20 -0.81 -29.28
C ASP A 496 15.13 -2.34 -29.14
N ASP A 497 15.94 -3.06 -29.93
CA ASP A 497 15.87 -4.50 -30.22
C ASP A 497 16.10 -5.46 -29.02
N GLU A 498 15.89 -5.03 -27.76
CA GLU A 498 16.30 -5.79 -26.57
C GLU A 498 15.18 -6.35 -25.67
N ALA A 499 13.89 -6.05 -25.87
CA ALA A 499 12.81 -6.69 -25.11
C ALA A 499 11.43 -6.63 -25.76
N SER A 500 10.66 -7.72 -25.64
CA SER A 500 9.22 -7.79 -25.91
C SER A 500 8.51 -8.24 -24.62
N ALA A 501 7.42 -7.57 -24.24
CA ALA A 501 6.67 -7.90 -23.02
C ALA A 501 5.22 -8.24 -23.32
N LEU A 502 4.70 -9.27 -22.64
CA LEU A 502 3.29 -9.67 -22.68
C LEU A 502 2.64 -9.26 -21.35
N ALA A 503 1.58 -8.48 -21.39
CA ALA A 503 0.85 -8.02 -20.20
C ALA A 503 -0.59 -8.56 -20.21
N PHE A 504 -1.00 -9.15 -19.09
CA PHE A 504 -2.39 -9.56 -18.83
C PHE A 504 -3.07 -8.51 -17.98
N VAL A 505 -4.21 -7.97 -18.44
CA VAL A 505 -5.00 -7.00 -17.67
C VAL A 505 -6.45 -7.48 -17.55
N GLY A 506 -6.92 -7.65 -16.31
CA GLY A 506 -8.31 -7.94 -15.98
C GLY A 506 -9.20 -6.68 -16.06
N ASP A 507 -10.49 -6.87 -16.37
CA ASP A 507 -11.42 -5.81 -16.79
C ASP A 507 -11.81 -4.80 -15.67
N GLU A 508 -11.55 -5.08 -14.38
CA GLU A 508 -12.00 -4.21 -13.28
C GLU A 508 -11.17 -2.93 -13.09
N GLU A 509 -9.99 -2.83 -13.71
CA GLU A 509 -9.20 -1.62 -13.67
C GLU A 509 -8.73 -1.22 -15.08
N TYR A 510 -9.51 -0.37 -15.75
CA TYR A 510 -9.03 0.37 -16.93
C TYR A 510 -7.94 1.42 -16.54
N SER A 511 -7.73 1.65 -15.24
CA SER A 511 -6.79 2.67 -14.72
C SER A 511 -5.32 2.27 -14.84
N PRO A 512 -4.87 1.05 -14.50
CA PRO A 512 -3.49 0.59 -14.73
C PRO A 512 -3.13 0.49 -16.21
N LEU A 513 -4.04 0.07 -17.10
CA LEU A 513 -3.73 0.03 -18.54
C LEU A 513 -3.61 1.44 -19.10
N ALA A 514 -4.53 2.36 -18.78
CA ALA A 514 -4.45 3.74 -19.23
C ALA A 514 -3.27 4.51 -18.59
N GLN A 515 -2.95 4.25 -17.32
CA GLN A 515 -1.76 4.80 -16.65
C GLN A 515 -0.47 4.19 -17.18
N ALA A 516 -0.43 2.88 -17.42
CA ALA A 516 0.72 2.21 -18.05
C ALA A 516 0.95 2.75 -19.45
N LEU A 517 -0.09 2.83 -20.29
CA LEU A 517 -0.03 3.39 -21.64
C LEU A 517 0.32 4.89 -21.62
N GLY A 518 -0.17 5.65 -20.63
CA GLY A 518 0.18 7.06 -20.44
C GLY A 518 1.63 7.28 -20.01
N VAL A 519 2.16 6.45 -19.11
CA VAL A 519 3.57 6.44 -18.71
C VAL A 519 4.46 6.00 -19.88
N LEU A 520 4.01 5.03 -20.66
CA LEU A 520 4.70 4.53 -21.84
C LEU A 520 4.72 5.56 -23.00
N ARG A 521 3.65 6.37 -23.16
CA ARG A 521 3.57 7.50 -24.13
C ARG A 521 4.67 8.53 -23.92
N ALA A 522 5.04 8.81 -22.67
CA ALA A 522 6.09 9.75 -22.34
C ALA A 522 7.50 9.30 -22.80
N SER A 523 7.69 8.00 -23.08
CA SER A 523 9.02 7.43 -23.32
C SER A 523 9.51 7.50 -24.78
N LYS A 524 8.64 7.75 -25.77
CA LYS A 524 8.95 7.64 -27.24
C LYS A 524 9.55 6.29 -27.69
N ARG A 525 9.61 5.28 -26.82
CA ARG A 525 10.34 4.00 -27.00
C ARG A 525 9.48 2.86 -27.53
N ILE A 526 8.20 3.08 -27.83
CA ILE A 526 7.30 2.01 -28.33
C ILE A 526 7.26 2.02 -29.86
N ARG A 527 7.41 0.83 -30.45
CA ARG A 527 7.29 0.60 -31.90
C ARG A 527 5.88 0.16 -32.26
N ARG A 528 5.28 -0.74 -31.47
CA ARG A 528 3.95 -1.31 -31.74
C ARG A 528 3.28 -1.82 -30.47
N ILE A 529 1.95 -1.71 -30.41
CA ILE A 529 1.10 -2.38 -29.43
C ILE A 529 0.14 -3.28 -30.21
N VAL A 530 -0.05 -4.53 -29.79
CA VAL A 530 -0.98 -5.49 -30.39
C VAL A 530 -1.94 -5.94 -29.30
N VAL A 531 -3.22 -5.70 -29.49
CA VAL A 531 -4.28 -6.08 -28.53
C VAL A 531 -5.12 -7.20 -29.14
N ASN A 532 -5.36 -8.27 -28.39
CA ASN A 532 -6.18 -9.40 -28.83
C ASN A 532 -7.66 -9.16 -28.52
N ARG A 533 -8.31 -8.23 -29.22
CA ARG A 533 -9.78 -8.01 -29.17
C ARG A 533 -10.37 -7.79 -30.56
N ALA A 534 -11.68 -8.02 -30.69
CA ALA A 534 -12.43 -7.63 -31.86
C ALA A 534 -12.45 -6.09 -31.99
N ARG A 535 -12.15 -5.59 -33.19
CA ARG A 535 -12.02 -4.14 -33.50
C ARG A 535 -13.25 -3.31 -33.09
N SER A 536 -14.44 -3.91 -33.06
CA SER A 536 -15.71 -3.26 -32.71
C SER A 536 -15.92 -3.00 -31.21
N GLU A 537 -15.08 -3.55 -30.33
CA GLU A 537 -15.24 -3.47 -28.87
C GLU A 537 -14.21 -2.52 -28.20
N LEU A 538 -13.50 -1.70 -28.98
CA LEU A 538 -12.42 -0.85 -28.49
C LEU A 538 -12.73 0.66 -28.62
N PRO A 539 -12.29 1.50 -27.66
CA PRO A 539 -12.43 2.96 -27.75
C PRO A 539 -11.70 3.56 -28.95
N GLN A 540 -12.35 4.48 -29.65
CA GLN A 540 -11.86 5.17 -30.87
C GLN A 540 -10.45 5.77 -30.72
N TRP A 541 -10.12 6.30 -29.53
CA TRP A 541 -8.83 6.96 -29.27
C TRP A 541 -7.61 6.04 -29.43
N LEU A 542 -7.78 4.71 -29.39
CA LEU A 542 -6.69 3.76 -29.65
C LEU A 542 -6.31 3.72 -31.14
N GLU A 543 -7.24 3.99 -32.06
CA GLU A 543 -6.94 4.09 -33.49
C GLU A 543 -6.26 5.42 -33.84
N ASP A 544 -6.68 6.51 -33.19
CA ASP A 544 -6.11 7.85 -33.36
C ASP A 544 -4.61 7.91 -32.97
N GLU A 545 -4.16 6.99 -32.12
CA GLU A 545 -2.77 6.89 -31.62
C GLU A 545 -1.87 5.92 -32.43
N GLY A 546 -2.31 5.46 -33.61
CA GLY A 546 -1.45 4.72 -34.58
C GLY A 546 -1.13 3.26 -34.21
N ILE A 547 -1.96 2.63 -33.36
CA ILE A 547 -1.82 1.25 -32.92
C ILE A 547 -2.18 0.29 -34.09
N VAL A 548 -1.30 -0.65 -34.43
CA VAL A 548 -1.49 -1.57 -35.58
C VAL A 548 -2.09 -2.91 -35.13
N PHE A 549 -3.37 -3.10 -35.43
CA PHE A 549 -4.15 -4.29 -35.07
C PHE A 549 -3.94 -5.45 -36.04
N VAL A 550 -3.84 -6.68 -35.51
CA VAL A 550 -3.91 -7.91 -36.30
C VAL A 550 -5.20 -8.61 -35.92
N GLN A 551 -6.13 -8.72 -36.87
CA GLN A 551 -7.33 -9.51 -36.69
C GLN A 551 -7.02 -10.98 -36.95
N GLY A 552 -7.43 -11.87 -36.06
CA GLY A 552 -7.76 -13.22 -36.47
C GLY A 552 -7.41 -14.33 -35.49
N SER A 553 -8.23 -15.37 -35.58
CA SER A 553 -8.07 -16.77 -35.16
C SER A 553 -6.79 -17.47 -35.66
N THR A 554 -5.70 -16.73 -35.84
CA THR A 554 -4.37 -17.18 -36.22
C THR A 554 -3.45 -16.70 -35.13
N LYS A 555 -2.89 -17.65 -34.36
CA LYS A 555 -1.72 -17.40 -33.52
C LYS A 555 -0.75 -16.53 -34.33
N PRO A 556 -0.26 -15.39 -33.81
CA PRO A 556 0.78 -14.65 -34.51
C PRO A 556 1.91 -15.62 -34.83
N ASP A 557 2.48 -15.52 -36.02
CA ASP A 557 3.69 -16.26 -36.41
C ASP A 557 4.81 -15.76 -35.48
N ILE A 558 4.91 -16.38 -34.31
CA ILE A 558 6.02 -16.21 -33.38
C ILE A 558 7.25 -16.72 -34.15
N PRO A 559 8.31 -15.91 -34.33
CA PRO A 559 9.51 -16.33 -35.04
C PRO A 559 9.99 -17.69 -34.55
N ARG A 560 10.14 -18.65 -35.48
CA ARG A 560 10.50 -20.03 -35.15
C ARG A 560 11.86 -20.10 -34.46
N ARG A 561 11.84 -20.50 -33.18
CA ARG A 561 12.80 -21.36 -32.43
C ARG A 561 14.32 -21.13 -32.48
N HIS A 562 14.88 -20.16 -33.21
CA HIS A 562 16.33 -19.92 -33.22
C HIS A 562 16.81 -18.57 -32.68
N ASP A 563 15.92 -17.60 -32.44
CA ASP A 563 16.29 -16.31 -31.82
C ASP A 563 15.56 -16.02 -30.49
N ALA A 564 14.98 -17.05 -29.86
CA ALA A 564 14.28 -16.92 -28.58
C ALA A 564 15.26 -16.83 -27.40
N LYS A 565 15.88 -15.67 -27.18
CA LYS A 565 16.68 -15.42 -25.97
C LYS A 565 15.92 -14.77 -24.81
N ARG A 566 14.76 -14.14 -25.00
CA ARG A 566 14.01 -13.53 -23.88
C ARG A 566 12.52 -13.45 -24.19
N LEU A 567 11.73 -14.39 -23.67
CA LEU A 567 10.27 -14.29 -23.60
C LEU A 567 9.90 -14.50 -22.12
N MET A 568 9.65 -13.40 -21.40
CA MET A 568 9.12 -13.45 -20.03
C MET A 568 7.61 -13.17 -20.08
N ALA A 569 6.82 -14.07 -19.50
CA ALA A 569 5.41 -13.81 -19.20
C ALA A 569 5.34 -12.94 -17.94
N TRP A 570 4.73 -11.75 -18.03
CA TRP A 570 4.55 -10.85 -16.89
C TRP A 570 3.09 -10.93 -16.41
N ASN A 571 2.87 -11.38 -15.18
CA ASN A 571 1.61 -11.17 -14.47
C ASN A 571 1.63 -9.74 -13.91
N ALA A 572 0.87 -8.84 -14.54
CA ALA A 572 0.81 -7.43 -14.17
C ALA A 572 -0.13 -7.23 -12.96
N VAL A 573 0.39 -7.40 -11.75
CA VAL A 573 -0.18 -6.78 -10.53
C VAL A 573 0.88 -6.05 -9.70
N GLY A 574 2.15 -6.09 -10.06
CA GLY A 574 3.16 -5.40 -9.25
C GLY A 574 4.51 -5.30 -9.90
N THR A 575 4.63 -4.52 -10.96
CA THR A 575 5.86 -3.83 -11.39
C THR A 575 5.59 -3.20 -12.76
N LEU A 576 5.63 -1.88 -12.86
CA LEU A 576 5.78 -1.17 -14.13
C LEU A 576 6.55 0.12 -13.84
N ARG A 577 7.81 -0.04 -13.41
CA ARG A 577 8.78 1.06 -13.30
C ARG A 577 10.16 0.52 -13.62
N GLY A 578 10.79 1.07 -14.65
CA GLY A 578 12.20 0.82 -14.97
C GLY A 578 12.46 0.66 -16.46
N VAL A 579 12.48 1.78 -17.20
CA VAL A 579 13.39 1.88 -18.36
C VAL A 579 13.96 3.30 -18.40
N THR A 580 15.08 3.51 -17.72
CA THR A 580 16.05 4.58 -18.02
C THR A 580 17.40 3.90 -18.18
N MET A 581 17.84 3.74 -19.43
CA MET A 581 19.19 4.18 -19.78
C MET A 581 19.14 5.69 -19.97
#